data_AF-A0A328EKY6-F1
#
_entry.id   AF-A0A328EKY6-F1
#
_cell.length_a   1.000
_cell.length_b   1.000
_cell.length_c   1.000
_cell.angle_alpha   90.00
_cell.angle_beta   90.00
_cell.angle_gamma   90.00
#
_symmetry.space_group_name_H-M   'P 1'
#
loop_
_entity.id
_entity.type
_entity.pdbx_description
1 polymer ?
#
loop_
_entity_poly.entity_id
_entity_poly.type
_entity_poly.pdbx_seq_one_letter_code
_entity_poly.pdbx_strand_id
1 'polypeptide(L)'
;MPLYEFRCQFCQSTYEKIGKPDDSPVDCCPGCGGRAQRVVSGFSWKNQTSNLVKFKDSADEKMHYAERRLNEDKSLDPNAWLLKVAQDKLAERAAKSAQA
;
A
#
# COMPACT_ATOMS: atom_id res chain seq x y z
N MET A 1 -1.57 -7.67 -36.95
CA MET A 1 -0.18 -7.22 -36.83
C MET A 1 -0.13 -6.21 -35.68
N PRO A 2 0.69 -6.40 -34.63
CA PRO A 2 0.70 -5.50 -33.47
C PRO A 2 1.16 -4.09 -33.83
N LEU A 3 0.63 -3.12 -33.08
CA LEU A 3 1.03 -1.72 -33.13
C LEU A 3 2.06 -1.47 -32.02
N TYR A 4 3.20 -0.90 -32.38
CA TYR A 4 4.26 -0.56 -31.44
C TYR A 4 4.46 0.95 -31.39
N GLU A 5 4.72 1.46 -30.19
CA GLU A 5 5.11 2.83 -29.97
C GLU A 5 6.64 2.94 -30.01
N PHE A 6 7.17 3.98 -30.67
CA PHE A 6 8.58 4.28 -30.75
C PHE A 6 8.84 5.70 -30.28
N ARG A 7 9.96 5.92 -29.60
CA ARG A 7 10.43 7.24 -29.18
C ARG A 7 11.81 7.53 -29.76
N CYS A 8 11.93 8.66 -30.44
CA CYS A 8 13.23 9.11 -30.96
C CYS A 8 14.13 9.61 -29.82
N GLN A 9 15.43 9.28 -29.86
CA GLN A 9 16.40 9.79 -28.89
C GLN A 9 16.82 11.24 -29.14
N PHE A 10 16.68 11.74 -30.37
CA PHE A 10 17.15 13.08 -30.75
C PHE A 10 16.04 14.13 -30.66
N CYS A 11 14.95 13.95 -31.40
CA CYS A 11 13.84 14.91 -31.41
C CYS A 11 12.75 14.61 -30.37
N GLN A 12 12.87 13.49 -29.64
CA GLN A 12 11.93 13.05 -28.60
C GLN A 12 10.48 12.85 -29.07
N SER A 13 10.21 12.86 -30.37
CA SER A 13 8.89 12.56 -30.90
C SER A 13 8.54 11.09 -30.68
N THR A 14 7.26 10.85 -30.37
CA THR A 14 6.66 9.53 -30.33
C THR A 14 5.86 9.28 -31.60
N TYR A 15 5.91 8.05 -32.10
CA TYR A 15 5.13 7.62 -33.26
C TYR A 15 4.80 6.13 -33.15
N GLU A 16 3.76 5.73 -33.86
CA GLU A 16 3.27 4.37 -33.85
C GLU A 16 3.58 3.69 -35.19
N LYS A 17 3.98 2.40 -35.13
CA LYS A 17 4.28 1.60 -36.31
C LYS A 17 3.72 0.20 -36.16
N ILE A 18 3.04 -0.26 -37.20
CA ILE A 18 2.57 -1.64 -37.31
C ILE A 18 3.75 -2.50 -37.76
N GLY A 19 4.10 -3.52 -36.98
CA GLY A 19 5.30 -4.34 -37.24
C GLY A 19 5.15 -5.78 -36.80
N LYS A 20 6.04 -6.65 -37.28
CA LYS A 20 6.12 -8.04 -36.82
C LYS A 20 6.80 -8.08 -35.45
N PRO A 21 6.51 -9.10 -34.61
CA PRO A 21 7.21 -9.29 -33.33
C PRO A 21 8.73 -9.45 -33.49
N ASP A 22 9.15 -10.06 -34.59
CA ASP A 22 10.55 -10.34 -34.94
C ASP A 22 11.30 -9.12 -35.51
N ASP A 23 10.60 -8.00 -35.74
CA ASP A 23 11.25 -6.78 -36.22
C ASP A 23 12.12 -6.16 -35.10
N SER A 24 13.30 -5.66 -35.49
CA SER A 24 14.27 -4.98 -34.63
C SER A 24 13.61 -3.95 -33.70
N PRO A 25 14.05 -3.85 -32.43
CA PRO A 25 13.55 -2.85 -31.48
C PRO A 25 14.03 -1.42 -31.78
N VAL A 26 14.96 -1.25 -32.73
CA VAL A 26 15.51 0.03 -33.15
C VAL A 26 15.09 0.34 -34.57
N ASP A 27 14.51 1.53 -34.78
CA ASP A 27 14.01 2.01 -36.06
C ASP A 27 14.50 3.45 -36.33
N CYS A 28 14.31 3.94 -37.57
CA CYS A 28 14.65 5.31 -37.95
C CYS A 28 13.47 6.25 -37.71
N CYS A 29 13.71 7.39 -37.06
CA CYS A 29 12.68 8.39 -36.83
C CYS A 29 12.27 9.09 -38.14
N PRO A 30 10.98 9.18 -38.47
CA PRO A 30 10.51 9.82 -39.71
C PRO A 30 10.73 11.34 -39.75
N GLY A 31 10.93 11.99 -38.59
CA GLY A 31 11.11 13.45 -38.52
C GLY A 31 12.56 13.91 -38.68
N CYS A 32 13.51 13.22 -38.02
CA CYS A 32 14.91 13.65 -37.98
C CYS A 32 15.91 12.61 -38.53
N GLY A 33 15.45 11.43 -38.95
CA GLY A 33 16.31 10.32 -39.41
C GLY A 33 17.17 9.67 -38.32
N GLY A 34 17.04 10.13 -37.07
CA GLY A 34 17.80 9.62 -35.93
C GLY A 34 17.30 8.27 -35.43
N ARG A 35 18.06 7.63 -34.53
CA ARG A 35 17.69 6.36 -33.90
C ARG A 35 16.47 6.54 -32.98
N ALA A 36 15.48 5.68 -33.16
CA ALA A 36 14.30 5.55 -32.32
C ALA A 36 14.24 4.16 -31.68
N GLN A 37 13.74 4.11 -30.45
CA GLN A 37 13.62 2.87 -29.68
C GLN A 37 12.16 2.56 -29.40
N ARG A 38 11.81 1.26 -29.48
CA ARG A 38 10.49 0.78 -29.09
C ARG A 38 10.23 1.05 -27.61
N VAL A 39 9.12 1.71 -27.32
CA VAL A 39 8.64 1.96 -25.96
C VAL A 39 7.72 0.80 -25.57
N VAL A 40 8.01 0.18 -24.44
CA VAL A 40 7.11 -0.78 -23.81
C VAL A 40 6.48 -0.07 -22.63
N SER A 41 5.20 0.28 -22.71
CA SER A 41 4.48 0.84 -21.58
C SER A 41 4.42 -0.21 -20.47
N GLY A 42 4.84 0.17 -19.26
CA GLY A 42 4.75 -0.71 -18.10
C GLY A 42 3.28 -0.94 -17.78
N PHE A 43 2.73 -2.08 -18.18
CA PHE A 43 1.42 -2.49 -17.68
C PHE A 43 1.52 -2.63 -16.16
N SER A 44 0.68 -1.92 -15.41
CA SER A 44 0.66 -1.99 -13.95
C SER A 44 0.21 -3.38 -13.53
N TRP A 45 1.15 -4.31 -13.46
CA TRP A 45 0.92 -5.64 -12.95
C TRP A 45 0.76 -5.54 -11.44
N LYS A 46 -0.48 -5.27 -11.00
CA LYS A 46 -0.83 -5.40 -9.58
C LYS A 46 -0.84 -6.90 -9.28
N ASN A 47 0.27 -7.40 -8.73
CA ASN A 47 0.42 -8.76 -8.23
C ASN A 47 -0.39 -9.04 -6.94
N GLN A 48 -1.32 -8.16 -6.57
CA GLN A 48 -2.31 -8.43 -5.54
C GLN A 48 -3.26 -9.51 -6.07
N THR A 49 -2.88 -10.76 -5.83
CA THR A 49 -3.82 -11.87 -5.87
C THR A 49 -4.98 -11.52 -4.93
N SER A 50 -6.20 -11.70 -5.42
CA SER A 50 -7.43 -11.32 -4.69
C SER A 50 -7.51 -11.92 -3.29
N ASN A 51 -6.80 -13.02 -3.02
CA ASN A 51 -6.79 -13.69 -1.73
C ASN A 51 -6.00 -12.93 -0.67
N LEU A 52 -4.82 -12.38 -0.97
CA LEU A 52 -4.03 -11.65 0.04
C LEU A 52 -4.77 -10.38 0.51
N VAL A 53 -5.42 -9.70 -0.42
CA VAL A 53 -6.26 -8.53 -0.11
C VAL A 53 -7.44 -8.96 0.76
N LYS A 54 -8.18 -10.01 0.38
CA LYS A 54 -9.27 -10.58 1.20
C LYS A 54 -8.83 -11.01 2.61
N PHE A 55 -7.64 -11.60 2.75
CA PHE A 55 -7.10 -11.99 4.05
C PHE A 55 -6.79 -10.77 4.92
N LYS A 56 -6.24 -9.71 4.33
CA LYS A 56 -5.96 -8.46 5.04
C LYS A 56 -7.25 -7.74 5.44
N ASP A 57 -8.20 -7.61 4.51
CA ASP A 57 -9.50 -6.98 4.78
C ASP A 57 -10.27 -7.72 5.89
N SER A 58 -10.23 -9.05 5.91
CA SER A 58 -10.85 -9.85 6.98
C SER A 58 -10.15 -9.69 8.34
N ALA A 59 -8.82 -9.50 8.35
CA ALA A 59 -8.10 -9.22 9.58
C ALA A 59 -8.45 -7.83 10.12
N ASP A 60 -8.48 -6.81 9.25
CA ASP A 60 -8.82 -5.43 9.61
C ASP A 60 -10.27 -5.33 10.13
N GLU A 61 -11.21 -6.05 9.50
CA GLU A 61 -12.60 -6.11 9.98
C GLU A 61 -12.71 -6.70 11.40
N LYS A 62 -12.01 -7.80 11.68
CA LYS A 62 -11.98 -8.41 13.02
C LYS A 62 -11.38 -7.47 14.06
N MET A 63 -10.31 -6.76 13.71
CA MET A 63 -9.69 -5.78 14.59
C MET A 63 -10.65 -4.63 14.90
N HIS A 64 -11.38 -4.13 13.91
CA HIS A 64 -12.38 -3.07 14.09
C HIS A 64 -13.49 -3.48 15.07
N TYR A 65 -14.02 -4.70 14.95
CA TYR A 65 -15.02 -5.20 15.91
C TYR A 65 -14.45 -5.41 17.32
N ALA A 66 -13.21 -5.88 17.44
CA ALA A 66 -12.54 -6.05 18.73
C ALA A 66 -12.30 -4.70 19.43
N GLU A 67 -11.82 -3.71 18.70
CA GLU A 67 -11.57 -2.36 19.22
C GLU A 67 -12.88 -1.68 19.67
N ARG A 68 -13.95 -1.80 18.87
CA ARG A 68 -15.29 -1.36 19.27
C ARG A 68 -15.72 -1.98 20.60
N ARG A 69 -15.55 -3.30 20.76
CA ARG A 69 -15.91 -4.03 21.98
C ARG A 69 -15.13 -3.52 23.20
N LEU A 70 -13.84 -3.26 23.04
CA LEU A 70 -13.00 -2.68 24.10
C LEU A 70 -13.43 -1.25 24.47
N ASN A 71 -13.88 -0.47 23.49
CA ASN A 71 -14.35 0.89 23.73
C ASN A 71 -15.73 0.94 24.41
N GLU A 72 -16.63 0.05 24.01
CA GLU A 72 -17.94 -0.15 24.65
C GLU A 72 -17.76 -0.67 26.10
N ASP A 73 -16.92 -1.69 26.29
CA ASP A 73 -16.66 -2.31 27.59
C ASP A 73 -15.18 -2.15 28.02
N LYS A 74 -14.84 -0.97 28.55
CA LYS A 74 -13.48 -0.65 29.05
C LYS A 74 -12.97 -1.57 30.17
N SER A 75 -13.84 -2.41 30.74
CA SER A 75 -13.46 -3.43 31.72
C SER A 75 -12.74 -4.64 31.10
N LEU A 76 -12.91 -4.85 29.78
CA LEU A 76 -12.20 -5.88 29.01
C LEU A 76 -10.75 -5.49 28.70
N ASP A 77 -10.40 -4.22 28.87
CA ASP A 77 -9.04 -3.72 28.65
C ASP A 77 -8.13 -4.13 29.83
N PRO A 78 -7.08 -4.95 29.59
CA PRO A 78 -6.11 -5.32 30.62
C PRO A 78 -5.44 -4.11 31.27
N ASN A 79 -5.24 -3.01 30.54
CA ASN A 79 -4.62 -1.80 31.07
C ASN A 79 -5.53 -1.03 32.02
N ALA A 80 -6.85 -1.04 31.78
CA ALA A 80 -7.81 -0.42 32.68
C ALA A 80 -7.80 -1.07 34.07
N TRP A 81 -7.62 -2.39 34.15
CA TRP A 81 -7.46 -3.11 35.43
C TRP A 81 -6.17 -2.69 36.16
N LEU A 82 -5.05 -2.59 35.46
CA LEU A 82 -3.77 -2.16 36.04
C LEU A 82 -3.84 -0.73 36.60
N LEU A 83 -4.50 0.17 35.87
CA LEU A 83 -4.70 1.56 36.30
C LEU A 83 -5.56 1.63 37.57
N LYS A 84 -6.64 0.83 37.64
CA LYS A 84 -7.48 0.74 38.84
C LYS A 84 -6.68 0.28 40.06
N VAL A 85 -5.91 -0.80 39.92
CA VAL A 85 -5.06 -1.33 41.01
C VAL A 85 -4.04 -0.27 41.46
N ALA A 86 -3.47 0.50 40.54
CA ALA A 86 -2.55 1.58 40.87
C ALA A 86 -3.24 2.70 41.66
N GLN A 87 -4.44 3.10 41.26
CA GLN A 87 -5.25 4.11 41.97
C GLN A 87 -5.62 3.66 43.38
N ASP A 88 -6.07 2.40 43.53
CA ASP A 88 -6.42 1.83 44.82
C ASP A 88 -5.22 1.83 45.78
N LYS A 89 -4.03 1.44 45.30
CA LYS A 89 -2.78 1.50 46.08
C LYS A 89 -2.37 2.92 46.47
N LEU A 90 -2.58 3.90 45.60
CA LEU A 90 -2.30 5.31 45.91
C LEU A 90 -3.26 5.83 46.98
N ALA A 91 -4.55 5.47 46.89
CA ALA A 91 -5.57 5.83 47.88
C ALA A 91 -5.26 5.22 49.26
N GLU A 92 -4.85 3.95 49.32
CA GLU A 92 -4.42 3.30 50.56
C GLU A 92 -3.20 4.01 51.21
N ARG A 93 -2.22 4.42 50.39
CA ARG A 93 -1.04 5.14 50.88
C ARG A 93 -1.42 6.52 51.43
N ALA A 94 -2.30 7.24 50.73
CA ALA A 94 -2.80 8.54 51.18
C ALA A 94 -3.59 8.44 52.50
N ALA A 95 -4.46 7.43 52.63
CA ALA A 95 -5.21 7.17 53.85
C ALA A 95 -4.30 6.86 55.04
N LYS A 96 -3.25 6.05 54.83
CA LYS A 96 -2.24 5.74 55.86
C LYS A 96 -1.44 6.98 56.28
N SER A 97 -1.10 7.86 55.34
CA SER A 97 -0.40 9.11 55.67
C SER A 97 -1.26 10.15 56.38
N ALA A 98 -2.58 10.09 56.27
CA ALA A 98 -3.50 11.00 56.97
C ALA A 98 -3.85 10.55 58.40
N GLN A 99 -3.53 9.29 58.76
CA GLN A 99 -3.76 8.70 60.08
C GLN A 99 -2.52 8.73 60.99
N ALA A 100 -1.39 9.20 60.47
CA ALA A 100 -0.11 9.36 61.17
C ALA A 100 0.13 10.84 61.49
#